data_AF-A0A653DGZ5-F1
#
_entry.id   AF-A0A653DGZ5-F1
#
_cell.length_a   1.000
_cell.length_b   1.000
_cell.length_c   1.000
_cell.angle_alpha   90.00
_cell.angle_beta   90.00
_cell.angle_gamma   90.00
#
_symmetry.space_group_name_H-M   'P 1'
#
loop_
_entity.id
_entity.type
_entity.pdbx_description
1 polymer ?
#
loop_
_entity_poly.entity_id
_entity_poly.type
_entity_poly.pdbx_seq_one_letter_code
_entity_poly.pdbx_strand_id
1 'polypeptide(L)'
;MDEEEEFVERATNHELLFSYTEDACATKLLKRIMKCILCECIDQLFILRCITGSSIVHSDDPPSYVSLDERYTGTEDHAETRISSVTSNYDKLAKDIHLIIVVLSDTKSEINMVDTFKVLQESCVALARMQEDEVQLMLDASANEKAVVELTNLLEEERLANIRTIEETQAKIQKLRFEVEDIVVYGRYEKTYFERWELSRNEQNRMICNDKENSYKNTIKQMEDNIELENRCHMELMSYVAESKNDYMEEIQYWMKRYDDELDSRENDLITIKANLEKITEDLEKTRNLYAERTAAIADWLEYKRIKKEKEDREALEIWAATKIQAWWRGVMFRKKLGPYRKKKGKGKGKDKKKGKGKK
;
A
#
# COMPACT_ATOMS: atom_id res chain seq x y z
N MET A 1 -12.91 83.44 -37.44
CA MET A 1 -13.88 84.21 -36.65
C MET A 1 -13.06 85.06 -35.70
N ASP A 2 -13.12 86.37 -35.90
CA ASP A 2 -12.22 87.42 -35.42
C ASP A 2 -10.93 87.60 -36.22
N GLU A 3 -11.06 87.74 -37.55
CA GLU A 3 -10.14 88.54 -38.40
C GLU A 3 -10.75 88.78 -39.82
N GLU A 4 -12.08 88.77 -39.95
CA GLU A 4 -12.81 88.96 -41.23
C GLU A 4 -13.63 90.25 -41.28
N GLU A 5 -13.50 91.16 -40.30
CA GLU A 5 -14.22 92.44 -40.27
C GLU A 5 -13.38 93.67 -40.68
N GLU A 6 -12.09 93.51 -41.00
CA GLU A 6 -11.18 94.65 -41.29
C GLU A 6 -10.67 94.74 -42.74
N PHE A 7 -11.36 94.12 -43.69
CA PHE A 7 -11.04 94.28 -45.13
C PHE A 7 -12.24 94.62 -46.03
N VAL A 8 -13.44 94.76 -45.45
CA VAL A 8 -14.66 95.19 -46.15
C VAL A 8 -14.78 96.73 -46.24
N GLU A 9 -13.91 97.48 -45.56
CA GLU A 9 -13.96 98.96 -45.51
C GLU A 9 -12.88 99.67 -46.36
N ARG A 10 -12.09 98.93 -47.15
CA ARG A 10 -11.13 99.51 -48.13
C ARG A 10 -11.53 99.38 -49.60
N ALA A 11 -12.64 98.73 -49.90
CA ALA A 11 -13.13 98.56 -51.27
C ALA A 11 -14.17 99.62 -51.72
N THR A 12 -14.66 100.48 -50.81
CA THR A 12 -15.73 101.46 -51.08
C THR A 12 -15.23 102.88 -51.38
N ASN A 13 -13.92 103.11 -51.50
CA ASN A 13 -13.35 104.46 -51.65
C ASN A 13 -12.49 104.68 -52.92
N HIS A 14 -12.64 103.85 -53.95
CA HIS A 14 -12.01 104.12 -55.26
C HIS A 14 -12.97 104.12 -56.47
N GLU A 15 -14.28 104.05 -56.21
CA GLU A 15 -15.34 104.40 -57.16
C GLU A 15 -15.86 105.79 -56.81
N LEU A 16 -15.20 106.86 -57.26
CA LEU A 16 -15.75 108.22 -57.38
C LEU A 16 -14.64 109.20 -57.78
N LEU A 17 -14.05 109.04 -58.97
CA LEU A 17 -13.37 110.14 -59.68
C LEU A 17 -13.01 109.74 -61.11
N PHE A 18 -14.05 109.56 -61.94
CA PHE A 18 -13.90 109.84 -63.37
C PHE A 18 -14.96 110.87 -63.75
N SER A 19 -14.66 112.11 -63.39
CA SER A 19 -15.38 113.29 -63.84
C SER A 19 -15.32 113.35 -65.36
N TYR A 20 -16.46 113.02 -65.97
CA TYR A 20 -16.86 113.49 -67.28
C TYR A 20 -16.63 114.99 -67.38
N THR A 21 -15.63 115.41 -68.15
CA THR A 21 -15.67 116.64 -68.95
C THR A 21 -14.44 116.64 -69.86
N GLU A 22 -14.65 117.07 -71.10
CA GLU A 22 -13.63 117.36 -72.10
C GLU A 22 -13.02 116.11 -72.76
N ASP A 23 -13.66 115.69 -73.85
CA ASP A 23 -13.18 116.04 -75.19
C ASP A 23 -13.76 115.02 -76.19
N ALA A 24 -14.90 115.37 -76.80
CA ALA A 24 -15.57 114.54 -77.81
C ALA A 24 -14.67 114.30 -79.05
N CYS A 25 -13.59 115.08 -79.18
CA CYS A 25 -12.54 114.87 -80.16
C CYS A 25 -11.49 113.86 -79.66
N ALA A 26 -10.99 113.99 -78.43
CA ALA A 26 -10.04 113.03 -77.86
C ALA A 26 -10.65 111.63 -77.70
N THR A 27 -11.92 111.51 -77.32
CA THR A 27 -12.61 110.20 -77.28
C THR A 27 -12.77 109.58 -78.68
N LYS A 28 -13.01 110.37 -79.72
CA LYS A 28 -13.01 109.86 -81.11
C LYS A 28 -11.62 109.48 -81.62
N LEU A 29 -10.60 110.25 -81.24
CA LEU A 29 -9.20 109.96 -81.57
C LEU A 29 -8.72 108.70 -80.85
N LEU A 30 -8.97 108.60 -79.53
CA LEU A 30 -8.65 107.46 -78.70
C LEU A 30 -9.37 106.20 -79.19
N LYS A 31 -10.64 106.29 -79.60
CA LYS A 31 -11.37 105.20 -80.26
C LYS A 31 -10.73 104.76 -81.57
N ARG A 32 -10.26 105.71 -82.39
CA ARG A 32 -9.61 105.40 -83.67
C ARG A 32 -8.22 104.81 -83.46
N ILE A 33 -7.50 105.25 -82.44
CA ILE A 33 -6.23 104.69 -81.99
C ILE A 33 -6.45 103.28 -81.43
N MET A 34 -7.41 103.07 -80.52
CA MET A 34 -7.77 101.75 -79.99
C MET A 34 -8.21 100.80 -81.11
N LYS A 35 -8.95 101.30 -82.10
CA LYS A 35 -9.31 100.53 -83.29
C LYS A 35 -8.09 100.14 -84.13
N CYS A 36 -7.18 101.07 -84.39
CA CYS A 36 -5.94 100.79 -85.11
C CYS A 36 -5.08 99.78 -84.34
N ILE A 37 -4.94 99.94 -83.03
CA ILE A 37 -4.19 99.05 -82.16
C ILE A 37 -4.84 97.66 -82.11
N LEU A 38 -6.17 97.57 -81.95
CA LEU A 38 -6.87 96.28 -81.96
C LEU A 38 -6.78 95.61 -83.34
N CYS A 39 -6.85 96.36 -84.44
CA CYS A 39 -6.61 95.82 -85.77
C CYS A 39 -5.17 95.31 -85.92
N GLU A 40 -4.17 96.11 -85.55
CA GLU A 40 -2.76 95.71 -85.60
C GLU A 40 -2.47 94.50 -84.72
N CYS A 41 -3.06 94.43 -83.52
CA CYS A 41 -2.93 93.29 -82.62
C CYS A 41 -3.61 92.05 -83.19
N ILE A 42 -4.82 92.16 -83.76
CA ILE A 42 -5.50 91.04 -84.43
C ILE A 42 -4.69 90.59 -85.65
N ASP A 43 -4.14 91.49 -86.44
CA ASP A 43 -3.35 91.18 -87.63
C ASP A 43 -2.01 90.51 -87.24
N GLN A 44 -1.35 90.99 -86.18
CA GLN A 44 -0.15 90.36 -85.62
C GLN A 44 -0.43 88.98 -85.02
N LEU A 45 -1.55 88.82 -84.32
CA LEU A 45 -1.99 87.53 -83.79
C LEU A 45 -2.43 86.57 -84.90
N PHE A 46 -2.97 87.09 -86.01
CA PHE A 46 -3.30 86.29 -87.18
C PHE A 46 -2.03 85.78 -87.87
N ILE A 47 -0.99 86.61 -87.96
CA ILE A 47 0.34 86.19 -88.43
C ILE A 47 0.91 85.09 -87.50
N LEU A 48 0.80 85.25 -86.19
CA LEU A 48 1.22 84.23 -85.22
C LEU A 48 0.42 82.93 -85.37
N ARG A 49 -0.90 83.01 -85.59
CA ARG A 49 -1.77 81.85 -85.88
C ARG A 49 -1.35 81.12 -87.16
N CYS A 50 -0.99 81.85 -88.21
CA CYS A 50 -0.49 81.28 -89.46
C CYS A 50 0.86 80.59 -89.29
N ILE A 51 1.72 81.07 -88.40
CA ILE A 51 3.03 80.46 -88.09
C ILE A 51 2.85 79.18 -87.25
N THR A 52 1.86 79.13 -86.36
CA THR A 52 1.62 77.96 -85.48
C THR A 52 0.90 76.79 -86.16
N GLY A 53 0.37 76.96 -87.38
CA GLY A 53 0.02 75.85 -88.27
C GLY A 53 -1.11 74.90 -87.84
N SER A 54 -1.89 75.21 -86.81
CA SER A 54 -2.95 74.31 -86.32
C SER A 54 -4.28 74.53 -87.07
N SER A 55 -4.69 73.53 -87.85
CA SER A 55 -6.04 73.41 -88.43
C SER A 55 -6.95 72.65 -87.44
N ILE A 56 -7.24 73.26 -86.29
CA ILE A 56 -8.22 72.74 -85.35
C ILE A 56 -9.49 73.59 -85.47
N VAL A 57 -10.65 72.93 -85.53
CA VAL A 57 -11.95 73.59 -85.46
C VAL A 57 -12.11 74.12 -84.05
N HIS A 58 -12.04 75.43 -83.91
CA HIS A 58 -12.23 76.11 -82.64
C HIS A 58 -13.64 76.73 -82.63
N SER A 59 -14.26 76.79 -81.46
CA SER A 59 -15.54 77.49 -81.29
C SER A 59 -15.29 78.99 -81.45
N ASP A 60 -16.08 79.63 -82.30
CA ASP A 60 -16.04 81.07 -82.57
C ASP A 60 -16.79 81.88 -81.48
N ASP A 61 -17.28 81.23 -80.41
CA ASP A 61 -18.01 81.88 -79.32
C ASP A 61 -17.04 82.41 -78.24
N PRO A 62 -17.32 83.57 -77.62
CA PRO A 62 -16.49 84.11 -76.54
C PRO A 62 -16.50 83.18 -75.32
N PRO A 63 -15.39 83.11 -74.56
CA PRO A 63 -15.29 82.22 -73.41
C PRO A 63 -16.33 82.60 -72.35
N SER A 64 -17.18 81.62 -72.03
CA SER A 64 -18.11 81.66 -70.90
C SER A 64 -17.59 80.78 -69.77
N TYR A 65 -18.02 81.07 -68.54
CA TYR A 65 -17.61 80.30 -67.38
C TYR A 65 -18.12 78.85 -67.48
N VAL A 66 -17.21 77.88 -67.30
CA VAL A 66 -17.52 76.45 -67.26
C VAL A 66 -17.09 75.90 -65.90
N SER A 67 -17.95 75.12 -65.25
CA SER A 67 -17.65 74.51 -63.95
C SER A 67 -16.47 73.51 -64.03
N LEU A 68 -15.83 73.20 -62.90
CA LEU A 68 -14.80 72.15 -62.84
C LEU A 68 -15.33 70.79 -63.29
N ASP A 69 -16.55 70.47 -62.88
CA ASP A 69 -17.20 69.19 -63.19
C ASP A 69 -17.34 69.06 -64.71
N GLU A 70 -17.94 70.04 -65.40
CA GLU A 70 -18.09 70.03 -66.87
C GLU A 70 -16.76 70.07 -67.64
N ARG A 71 -15.70 70.66 -67.07
CA ARG A 71 -14.35 70.70 -67.68
C ARG A 71 -13.64 69.35 -67.65
N TYR A 72 -13.86 68.55 -66.61
CA TYR A 72 -13.08 67.34 -66.34
C TYR A 72 -13.90 66.04 -66.31
N THR A 73 -15.23 66.10 -66.47
CA THR A 73 -16.09 64.90 -66.50
C THR A 73 -16.33 64.30 -67.90
N GLY A 74 -15.66 64.82 -68.94
CA GLY A 74 -15.98 64.51 -70.34
C GLY A 74 -14.91 63.84 -71.20
N THR A 75 -13.69 63.61 -70.72
CA THR A 75 -12.63 62.96 -71.50
C THR A 75 -11.91 61.88 -70.69
N GLU A 76 -12.34 60.64 -70.92
CA GLU A 76 -11.62 59.43 -70.55
C GLU A 76 -10.28 59.36 -71.30
N ASP A 77 -9.25 60.10 -70.86
CA ASP A 77 -7.81 59.76 -71.03
C ASP A 77 -6.86 60.89 -70.53
N HIS A 78 -7.02 61.30 -69.27
CA HIS A 78 -6.07 62.23 -68.64
C HIS A 78 -4.71 61.58 -68.27
N ALA A 79 -4.57 60.26 -68.44
CA ALA A 79 -3.33 59.55 -68.17
C ALA A 79 -2.30 59.70 -69.30
N GLU A 80 -2.71 59.87 -70.57
CA GLU A 80 -1.78 60.00 -71.70
C GLU A 80 -1.22 61.42 -71.90
N THR A 81 -1.83 62.44 -71.28
CA THR A 81 -1.35 63.84 -71.40
C THR A 81 -0.22 64.18 -70.43
N ARG A 82 0.19 63.25 -69.56
CA ARG A 82 1.39 63.40 -68.74
C ARG A 82 2.60 62.79 -69.45
N ILE A 83 3.52 63.68 -69.78
CA ILE A 83 4.92 63.41 -70.11
C ILE A 83 5.14 62.99 -71.56
N SER A 84 4.94 63.96 -72.44
CA SER A 84 5.89 64.35 -73.48
C SER A 84 5.08 65.14 -74.47
N SER A 85 5.48 66.38 -74.73
CA SER A 85 5.72 66.78 -76.10
C SER A 85 5.76 68.30 -76.20
N VAL A 86 6.78 68.74 -76.92
CA VAL A 86 6.81 70.05 -77.53
C VAL A 86 5.50 70.34 -78.31
N THR A 87 4.78 69.31 -78.81
CA THR A 87 3.48 69.44 -79.49
C THR A 87 2.31 69.83 -78.57
N SER A 88 2.23 69.36 -77.32
CA SER A 88 1.15 69.78 -76.39
C SER A 88 1.20 71.26 -76.03
N ASN A 89 2.40 71.84 -75.93
CA ASN A 89 2.58 73.26 -75.66
C ASN A 89 2.24 74.11 -76.88
N TYR A 90 2.53 73.64 -78.10
CA TYR A 90 2.11 74.31 -79.33
C TYR A 90 0.59 74.24 -79.55
N ASP A 91 -0.05 73.13 -79.19
CA ASP A 91 -1.51 73.00 -79.26
C ASP A 91 -2.23 73.87 -78.23
N LYS A 92 -1.68 73.96 -77.01
CA LYS A 92 -2.16 74.92 -76.00
C LYS A 92 -1.97 76.36 -76.46
N LEU A 93 -0.78 76.69 -76.96
CA LEU A 93 -0.48 78.02 -77.51
C LEU A 93 -1.39 78.37 -78.69
N ALA A 94 -1.70 77.42 -79.58
CA ALA A 94 -2.63 77.63 -80.69
C ALA A 94 -4.07 77.87 -80.21
N LYS A 95 -4.53 77.15 -79.19
CA LYS A 95 -5.83 77.38 -78.53
C LYS A 95 -5.88 78.75 -77.86
N ASP A 96 -4.83 79.13 -77.15
CA ASP A 96 -4.74 80.44 -76.47
C ASP A 96 -4.69 81.60 -77.48
N ILE A 97 -3.92 81.47 -78.57
CA ILE A 97 -3.88 82.44 -79.67
C ILE A 97 -5.25 82.58 -80.33
N HIS A 98 -5.94 81.47 -80.59
CA HIS A 98 -7.28 81.52 -81.18
C HIS A 98 -8.31 82.17 -80.23
N LEU A 99 -8.28 81.81 -78.95
CA LEU A 99 -9.14 82.40 -77.92
C LEU A 99 -8.96 83.92 -77.85
N ILE A 100 -7.70 84.39 -77.84
CA ILE A 100 -7.39 85.82 -77.81
C ILE A 100 -7.88 86.50 -79.11
N ILE A 101 -7.75 85.85 -80.27
CA ILE A 101 -8.27 86.38 -81.54
C ILE A 101 -9.79 86.52 -81.50
N VAL A 102 -10.53 85.52 -81.01
CA VAL A 102 -12.00 85.56 -80.90
C VAL A 102 -12.43 86.68 -79.95
N VAL A 103 -11.87 86.73 -78.74
CA VAL A 103 -12.17 87.77 -77.74
C VAL A 103 -11.85 89.16 -78.27
N LEU A 104 -10.72 89.36 -78.95
CA LEU A 104 -10.35 90.67 -79.52
C LEU A 104 -11.18 91.03 -80.76
N SER A 105 -11.56 90.06 -81.58
CA SER A 105 -12.45 90.25 -82.73
C SER A 105 -13.86 90.65 -82.30
N ASP A 106 -14.37 90.03 -81.24
CA ASP A 106 -15.67 90.35 -80.67
C ASP A 106 -15.65 91.68 -79.93
N THR A 107 -14.57 91.97 -79.19
CA THR A 107 -14.36 93.29 -78.57
C THR A 107 -14.24 94.40 -79.62
N LYS A 108 -13.59 94.13 -80.76
CA LYS A 108 -13.53 95.05 -81.91
C LYS A 108 -14.92 95.27 -82.52
N SER A 109 -15.73 94.22 -82.61
CA SER A 109 -17.11 94.31 -83.12
C SER A 109 -18.03 95.07 -82.15
N GLU A 110 -17.87 94.86 -80.85
CA GLU A 110 -18.60 95.56 -79.78
C GLU A 110 -18.24 97.05 -79.72
N ILE A 111 -16.96 97.40 -79.87
CA ILE A 111 -16.48 98.80 -79.98
C ILE A 111 -17.00 99.47 -81.26
N ASN A 112 -17.20 98.73 -82.37
CA ASN A 112 -17.75 99.28 -83.61
C ASN A 112 -19.28 99.51 -83.56
N MET A 113 -20.02 98.76 -82.74
CA MET A 113 -21.49 98.79 -82.73
C MET A 113 -22.10 99.50 -81.52
N VAL A 114 -21.52 99.35 -80.32
CA VAL A 114 -22.18 99.71 -79.05
C VAL A 114 -21.31 100.58 -78.13
N ASP A 115 -20.06 100.88 -78.52
CA ASP A 115 -19.10 101.70 -77.74
C ASP A 115 -18.80 101.13 -76.32
N THR A 116 -18.95 99.81 -76.12
CA THR A 116 -18.68 99.11 -74.84
C THR A 116 -17.66 97.98 -74.99
N PHE A 117 -17.07 97.56 -73.87
CA PHE A 117 -16.04 96.51 -73.78
C PHE A 117 -16.47 95.34 -72.87
N LYS A 118 -17.77 95.06 -72.78
CA LYS A 118 -18.32 94.08 -71.81
C LYS A 118 -17.92 92.65 -72.13
N VAL A 119 -17.78 92.29 -73.40
CA VAL A 119 -17.36 90.94 -73.81
C VAL A 119 -15.97 90.62 -73.25
N LEU A 120 -15.02 91.56 -73.35
CA LEU A 120 -13.69 91.38 -72.75
C LEU A 120 -13.75 91.26 -71.23
N GLN A 121 -14.59 92.06 -70.56
CA GLN A 121 -14.74 92.05 -69.11
C GLN A 121 -15.34 90.73 -68.61
N GLU A 122 -16.42 90.25 -69.23
CA GLU A 122 -17.10 89.01 -68.90
C GLU A 122 -16.19 87.80 -69.17
N SER A 123 -15.47 87.80 -70.31
CA SER A 123 -14.47 86.78 -70.64
C SER A 123 -13.30 86.75 -69.65
N CYS A 124 -12.78 87.91 -69.24
CA CYS A 124 -11.71 87.96 -68.23
C CYS A 124 -12.17 87.47 -66.86
N VAL A 125 -13.40 87.82 -66.42
CA VAL A 125 -13.96 87.36 -65.15
C VAL A 125 -14.22 85.85 -65.18
N ALA A 126 -14.76 85.33 -66.28
CA ALA A 126 -14.96 83.90 -66.47
C ALA A 126 -13.64 83.13 -66.39
N LEU A 127 -12.60 83.58 -67.10
CA LEU A 127 -11.26 82.95 -67.06
C LEU A 127 -10.60 83.05 -65.69
N ALA A 128 -10.74 84.18 -64.98
CA ALA A 128 -10.19 84.36 -63.65
C ALA A 128 -10.83 83.39 -62.64
N ARG A 129 -12.16 83.25 -62.68
CA ARG A 129 -12.89 82.30 -61.83
C ARG A 129 -12.55 80.85 -62.16
N MET A 130 -12.41 80.55 -63.44
CA MET A 130 -11.97 79.23 -63.91
C MET A 130 -10.56 78.87 -63.42
N GLN A 131 -9.65 79.85 -63.35
CA GLN A 131 -8.29 79.69 -62.83
C GLN A 131 -8.30 79.53 -61.30
N GLU A 132 -9.13 80.26 -60.57
CA GLU A 132 -9.28 80.13 -59.12
C GLU A 132 -9.77 78.73 -58.72
N ASP A 133 -10.79 78.23 -59.42
CA ASP A 133 -11.29 76.87 -59.27
C ASP A 133 -10.18 75.80 -59.50
N GLU A 134 -9.31 76.00 -60.51
CA GLU A 134 -8.18 75.10 -60.79
C GLU A 134 -7.09 75.16 -59.69
N VAL A 135 -6.81 76.36 -59.18
CA VAL A 135 -5.88 76.54 -58.05
C VAL A 135 -6.42 75.84 -56.80
N GLN A 136 -7.72 75.97 -56.52
CA GLN A 136 -8.35 75.32 -55.38
C GLN A 136 -8.31 73.78 -55.51
N LEU A 137 -8.61 73.24 -56.68
CA LEU A 137 -8.52 71.81 -56.95
C LEU A 137 -7.08 71.29 -56.76
N MET A 138 -6.07 72.05 -57.19
CA MET A 138 -4.66 71.70 -56.98
C MET A 138 -4.27 71.70 -55.49
N LEU A 139 -4.79 72.63 -54.71
CA LEU A 139 -4.58 72.66 -53.25
C LEU A 139 -5.25 71.48 -52.57
N ASP A 140 -6.50 71.18 -52.91
CA ASP A 140 -7.26 70.05 -52.36
C ASP A 140 -6.63 68.71 -52.76
N ALA A 141 -6.14 68.58 -53.99
CA ALA A 141 -5.40 67.41 -54.44
C ALA A 141 -4.10 67.22 -53.65
N SER A 142 -3.34 68.31 -53.41
CA SER A 142 -2.13 68.26 -52.60
C SER A 142 -2.43 67.92 -51.13
N ALA A 143 -3.51 68.44 -50.57
CA ALA A 143 -3.96 68.13 -49.22
C ALA A 143 -4.40 66.67 -49.09
N ASN A 144 -5.17 66.17 -50.05
CA ASN A 144 -5.58 64.76 -50.11
C ASN A 144 -4.38 63.83 -50.29
N GLU A 145 -3.39 64.18 -51.11
CA GLU A 145 -2.17 63.39 -51.26
C GLU A 145 -1.41 63.27 -49.93
N LYS A 146 -1.28 64.38 -49.19
CA LYS A 146 -0.69 64.36 -47.84
C LYS A 146 -1.50 63.49 -46.87
N ALA A 147 -2.82 63.63 -46.86
CA ALA A 147 -3.69 62.84 -45.99
C ALA A 147 -3.63 61.34 -46.31
N VAL A 148 -3.55 60.97 -47.59
CA VAL A 148 -3.36 59.57 -48.02
C VAL A 148 -2.02 59.05 -47.53
N VAL A 149 -0.94 59.82 -47.69
CA VAL A 149 0.39 59.42 -47.18
C VAL A 149 0.36 59.24 -45.66
N GLU A 150 -0.22 60.18 -44.91
CA GLU A 150 -0.36 60.06 -43.45
C GLU A 150 -1.16 58.84 -43.02
N LEU A 151 -2.31 58.58 -43.66
CA LEU A 151 -3.13 57.41 -43.39
C LEU A 151 -2.39 56.10 -43.74
N THR A 152 -1.63 56.07 -44.83
CA THR A 152 -0.83 54.89 -45.19
C THR A 152 0.29 54.63 -44.19
N ASN A 153 0.93 55.68 -43.66
CA ASN A 153 1.94 55.56 -42.62
C ASN A 153 1.33 55.05 -41.31
N LEU A 154 0.21 55.63 -40.86
CA LEU A 154 -0.51 55.17 -39.67
C LEU A 154 -0.95 53.71 -39.80
N LEU A 155 -1.42 53.30 -40.97
CA LEU A 155 -1.81 51.92 -41.23
C LEU A 155 -0.61 50.96 -41.13
N GLU A 156 0.56 51.34 -41.67
CA GLU A 156 1.75 50.51 -41.59
C GLU A 156 2.32 50.47 -40.15
N GLU A 157 2.26 51.58 -39.41
CA GLU A 157 2.62 51.63 -38.00
C GLU A 157 1.74 50.69 -37.15
N GLU A 158 0.42 50.76 -37.32
CA GLU A 158 -0.54 49.84 -36.69
C GLU A 158 -0.29 48.39 -37.11
N ARG A 159 0.01 48.14 -38.39
CA ARG A 159 0.34 46.80 -38.87
C ARG A 159 1.58 46.25 -38.18
N LEU A 160 2.64 47.05 -38.07
CA LEU A 160 3.89 46.67 -37.40
C LEU A 160 3.68 46.47 -35.89
N ALA A 161 2.90 47.33 -35.24
CA ALA A 161 2.56 47.18 -33.83
C ALA A 161 1.80 45.86 -33.60
N ASN A 162 0.78 45.57 -34.41
CA ASN A 162 0.03 44.32 -34.35
C ASN A 162 0.94 43.10 -34.56
N ILE A 163 1.83 43.12 -35.55
CA ILE A 163 2.80 42.03 -35.77
C ILE A 163 3.67 41.81 -34.53
N ARG A 164 4.22 42.87 -33.93
CA ARG A 164 5.03 42.76 -32.70
C ARG A 164 4.24 42.13 -31.55
N THR A 165 3.00 42.57 -31.32
CA THR A 165 2.16 41.98 -30.26
C THR A 165 1.85 40.50 -30.52
N ILE A 166 1.64 40.11 -31.78
CA ILE A 166 1.45 38.70 -32.16
C ILE A 166 2.72 37.89 -31.88
N GLU A 167 3.90 38.40 -32.23
CA GLU A 167 5.18 37.74 -31.97
C GLU A 167 5.45 37.59 -30.47
N GLU A 168 5.20 38.64 -29.67
CA GLU A 168 5.36 38.63 -28.22
C GLU A 168 4.41 37.64 -27.55
N THR A 169 3.14 37.62 -27.96
CA THR A 169 2.15 36.68 -27.44
C THR A 169 2.46 35.24 -27.85
N GLN A 170 2.92 35.01 -29.09
CA GLN A 170 3.39 33.69 -29.53
C GLN A 170 4.61 33.22 -28.74
N ALA A 171 5.58 34.10 -28.48
CA ALA A 171 6.74 33.77 -27.64
C ALA A 171 6.32 33.39 -26.21
N LYS A 172 5.33 34.10 -25.64
CA LYS A 172 4.77 33.78 -24.32
C LYS A 172 4.03 32.45 -24.33
N ILE A 173 3.23 32.16 -25.36
CA ILE A 173 2.55 30.88 -25.54
C ILE A 173 3.56 29.73 -25.63
N GLN A 174 4.66 29.89 -26.36
CA GLN A 174 5.70 28.88 -26.46
C GLN A 174 6.38 28.62 -25.11
N LYS A 175 6.74 29.67 -24.35
CA LYS A 175 7.31 29.53 -23.00
C LYS A 175 6.37 28.76 -22.07
N LEU A 176 5.09 29.16 -22.02
CA LEU A 176 4.09 28.47 -21.20
C LEU A 176 3.89 27.02 -21.64
N ARG A 177 3.95 26.73 -22.94
CA ARG A 177 3.89 25.35 -23.46
C ARG A 177 5.06 24.50 -22.96
N PHE A 178 6.28 25.03 -22.99
CA PHE A 178 7.45 24.31 -22.49
C PHE A 178 7.37 24.08 -20.98
N GLU A 179 6.92 25.07 -20.21
CA GLU A 179 6.74 24.94 -18.76
C GLU A 179 5.68 23.89 -18.40
N VAL A 180 4.56 23.86 -19.13
CA VAL A 180 3.54 22.82 -18.96
C VAL A 180 4.08 21.44 -19.31
N GLU A 181 4.80 21.30 -20.43
CA GLU A 181 5.39 20.01 -20.82
C GLU A 181 6.39 19.53 -19.77
N ASP A 182 7.24 20.42 -19.25
CA ASP A 182 8.24 20.10 -18.22
C ASP A 182 7.57 19.61 -16.92
N ILE A 183 6.53 20.31 -16.44
CA ILE A 183 5.76 19.89 -15.26
C ILE A 183 5.10 18.53 -15.49
N VAL A 184 4.52 18.30 -16.68
CA VAL A 184 3.85 17.03 -17.00
C VAL A 184 4.85 15.88 -17.09
N VAL A 185 6.03 16.12 -17.66
CA VAL A 185 7.11 15.13 -17.74
C VAL A 185 7.65 14.82 -16.34
N TYR A 186 7.96 15.85 -15.56
CA TYR A 186 8.43 15.69 -14.18
C TYR A 186 7.40 14.95 -13.32
N GLY A 187 6.12 15.34 -13.39
CA GLY A 187 5.04 14.68 -12.65
C GLY A 187 4.85 13.22 -13.07
N ARG A 188 5.06 12.87 -14.34
CA ARG A 188 5.08 11.47 -14.79
C ARG A 188 6.26 10.68 -14.20
N TYR A 189 7.45 11.27 -14.17
CA TYR A 189 8.62 10.64 -13.53
C TYR A 189 8.41 10.45 -12.04
N GLU A 190 7.90 11.47 -11.33
CA GLU A 190 7.62 11.39 -9.90
C GLU A 190 6.58 10.31 -9.59
N LYS A 191 5.48 10.26 -10.36
CA LYS A 191 4.46 9.21 -10.23
C LYS A 191 5.05 7.82 -10.42
N THR A 192 5.76 7.58 -11.52
CA THR A 192 6.35 6.25 -11.81
C THR A 192 7.42 5.84 -10.80
N TYR A 193 8.19 6.80 -10.28
CA TYR A 193 9.11 6.58 -9.18
C TYR A 193 8.36 6.15 -7.91
N PHE A 194 7.33 6.89 -7.53
CA PHE A 194 6.55 6.60 -6.35
C PHE A 194 5.85 5.24 -6.42
N GLU A 195 5.25 4.90 -7.57
CA GLU A 195 4.65 3.58 -7.82
C GLU A 195 5.67 2.44 -7.66
N ARG A 196 6.87 2.59 -8.23
CA ARG A 196 7.95 1.58 -8.09
C ARG A 196 8.47 1.48 -6.66
N TRP A 197 8.60 2.60 -5.98
CA TRP A 197 9.02 2.67 -4.58
C TRP A 197 7.99 2.00 -3.67
N GLU A 198 6.70 2.31 -3.85
CA GLU A 198 5.60 1.71 -3.10
C GLU A 198 5.54 0.20 -3.34
N LEU A 199 5.64 -0.24 -4.60
CA LEU A 199 5.64 -1.66 -4.96
C LEU A 199 6.81 -2.40 -4.30
N SER A 200 8.02 -1.83 -4.35
CA SER A 200 9.20 -2.43 -3.72
C SER A 200 9.07 -2.51 -2.20
N ARG A 201 8.53 -1.46 -1.58
CA ARG A 201 8.26 -1.42 -0.13
C ARG A 201 7.20 -2.45 0.27
N ASN A 202 6.13 -2.59 -0.52
CA ASN A 202 5.07 -3.56 -0.26
C ASN A 202 5.60 -4.99 -0.40
N GLU A 203 6.40 -5.26 -1.43
CA GLU A 203 7.05 -6.56 -1.61
C GLU A 203 7.99 -6.90 -0.46
N GLN A 204 8.82 -5.95 -0.02
CA GLN A 204 9.69 -6.14 1.14
C GLN A 204 8.88 -6.44 2.42
N ASN A 205 7.81 -5.67 2.67
CA ASN A 205 6.93 -5.91 3.81
C ASN A 205 6.26 -7.30 3.73
N ARG A 206 5.80 -7.69 2.54
CA ARG A 206 5.21 -9.02 2.29
C ARG A 206 6.20 -10.13 2.63
N MET A 207 7.45 -10.00 2.18
CA MET A 207 8.51 -10.97 2.48
C MET A 207 8.80 -11.05 3.98
N ILE A 208 8.95 -9.91 4.67
CA ILE A 208 9.18 -9.88 6.12
C ILE A 208 8.02 -10.54 6.89
N CYS A 209 6.77 -10.26 6.50
CA CYS A 209 5.60 -10.88 7.11
C CYS A 209 5.59 -12.39 6.87
N ASN A 210 5.85 -12.83 5.64
CA ASN A 210 5.91 -14.24 5.28
C ASN A 210 7.02 -14.99 6.03
N ASP A 211 8.20 -14.38 6.20
CA ASP A 211 9.31 -14.98 6.95
C ASP A 211 8.95 -15.17 8.43
N LYS A 212 8.31 -14.16 9.03
CA LYS A 212 7.80 -14.27 10.41
C LYS A 212 6.73 -15.34 10.54
N GLU A 213 5.78 -15.37 9.60
CA GLU A 213 4.72 -16.38 9.58
C GLU A 213 5.29 -17.79 9.44
N ASN A 214 6.27 -17.98 8.55
CA ASN A 214 6.95 -19.26 8.38
C ASN A 214 7.76 -19.65 9.62
N SER A 215 8.42 -18.70 10.29
CA SER A 215 9.08 -18.96 11.56
C SER A 215 8.07 -19.47 12.61
N TYR A 216 6.91 -18.81 12.75
CA TYR A 216 5.90 -19.27 13.70
C TYR A 216 5.31 -20.62 13.32
N LYS A 217 5.05 -20.87 12.03
CA LYS A 217 4.61 -22.19 11.54
C LYS A 217 5.63 -23.29 11.86
N ASN A 218 6.91 -23.01 11.70
CA ASN A 218 7.96 -23.97 12.05
C ASN A 218 8.01 -24.23 13.56
N THR A 219 7.88 -23.19 14.39
CA THR A 219 7.79 -23.38 15.85
C THR A 219 6.56 -24.17 16.25
N ILE A 220 5.40 -23.91 15.65
CA ILE A 220 4.17 -24.68 15.90
C ILE A 220 4.40 -26.15 15.57
N LYS A 221 4.92 -26.47 14.39
CA LYS A 221 5.23 -27.86 14.00
C LYS A 221 6.20 -28.54 14.96
N GLN A 222 7.28 -27.85 15.35
CA GLN A 222 8.23 -28.39 16.33
C GLN A 222 7.56 -28.68 17.68
N MET A 223 6.64 -27.83 18.13
CA MET A 223 5.89 -28.07 19.37
C MET A 223 4.91 -29.22 19.22
N GLU A 224 4.23 -29.35 18.07
CA GLU A 224 3.35 -30.48 17.75
C GLU A 224 4.13 -31.81 17.78
N ASP A 225 5.29 -31.86 17.12
CA ASP A 225 6.17 -33.03 17.11
C ASP A 225 6.65 -33.40 18.52
N ASN A 226 7.00 -32.39 19.33
CA ASN A 226 7.41 -32.60 20.74
C ASN A 226 6.26 -33.15 21.59
N ILE A 227 5.03 -32.64 21.41
CA ILE A 227 3.84 -33.13 22.11
C ILE A 227 3.55 -34.58 21.71
N GLU A 228 3.66 -34.93 20.42
CA GLU A 228 3.47 -36.31 19.96
C GLU A 228 4.52 -37.25 20.58
N LEU A 229 5.78 -36.83 20.62
CA LEU A 229 6.85 -37.59 21.25
C LEU A 229 6.61 -37.77 22.75
N GLU A 230 6.24 -36.71 23.47
CA GLU A 230 5.93 -36.75 24.90
C GLU A 230 4.75 -37.68 25.19
N ASN A 231 3.69 -37.62 24.37
CA ASN A 231 2.56 -38.54 24.48
C ASN A 231 2.98 -39.99 24.26
N ARG A 232 3.86 -40.27 23.29
CA ARG A 232 4.38 -41.63 23.07
C ARG A 232 5.19 -42.12 24.26
N CYS A 233 6.15 -41.33 24.75
CA CYS A 233 6.95 -41.68 25.91
C CYS A 233 6.08 -41.85 27.17
N HIS A 234 5.05 -41.01 27.35
CA HIS A 234 4.10 -41.14 28.43
C HIS A 234 3.34 -42.48 28.35
N MET A 235 2.84 -42.87 27.18
CA MET A 235 2.16 -44.16 26.99
C MET A 235 3.09 -45.35 27.31
N GLU A 236 4.33 -45.32 26.84
CA GLU A 236 5.33 -46.37 27.12
C GLU A 236 5.63 -46.46 28.62
N LEU A 237 5.82 -45.31 29.28
CA LEU A 237 6.04 -45.26 30.73
C LEU A 237 4.84 -45.82 31.50
N MET A 238 3.62 -45.46 31.09
CA MET A 238 2.41 -45.97 31.73
C MET A 238 2.25 -47.47 31.54
N SER A 239 2.59 -48.02 30.36
CA SER A 239 2.63 -49.47 30.12
C SER A 239 3.64 -50.15 31.04
N TYR A 240 4.87 -49.63 31.10
CA TYR A 240 5.92 -50.16 31.97
C TYR A 240 5.52 -50.17 33.45
N VAL A 241 4.91 -49.08 33.94
CA VAL A 241 4.43 -48.99 35.32
C VAL A 241 3.29 -49.98 35.57
N ALA A 242 2.37 -50.15 34.61
CA ALA A 242 1.29 -51.11 34.72
C ALA A 242 1.80 -52.56 34.75
N GLU A 243 2.76 -52.90 33.88
CA GLU A 243 3.45 -54.19 33.85
C GLU A 243 4.18 -54.45 35.16
N SER A 244 5.02 -53.50 35.61
CA SER A 244 5.75 -53.61 36.88
C SER A 244 4.81 -53.80 38.07
N LYS A 245 3.68 -53.08 38.10
CA LYS A 245 2.65 -53.26 39.11
C LYS A 245 2.06 -54.67 39.07
N ASN A 246 1.78 -55.19 37.88
CA ASN A 246 1.27 -56.54 37.72
C ASN A 246 2.28 -57.58 38.20
N ASP A 247 3.55 -57.45 37.84
CA ASP A 247 4.64 -58.32 38.29
C ASP A 247 4.74 -58.37 39.82
N TYR A 248 4.69 -57.20 40.48
CA TYR A 248 4.66 -57.14 41.95
C TYR A 248 3.39 -57.76 42.54
N MET A 249 2.23 -57.60 41.90
CA MET A 249 1.00 -58.23 42.35
C MET A 249 1.08 -59.76 42.22
N GLU A 250 1.65 -60.28 41.14
CA GLU A 250 1.89 -61.72 40.95
C GLU A 250 2.88 -62.26 41.97
N GLU A 251 3.96 -61.52 42.26
CA GLU A 251 4.94 -61.90 43.29
C GLU A 251 4.30 -61.93 44.68
N ILE A 252 3.49 -60.92 45.02
CA ILE A 252 2.72 -60.91 46.28
C ILE A 252 1.79 -62.13 46.34
N GLN A 253 1.03 -62.42 45.28
CA GLN A 253 0.15 -63.59 45.25
C GLN A 253 0.91 -64.91 45.38
N TYR A 254 2.07 -65.03 44.73
CA TYR A 254 2.96 -66.18 44.85
C TYR A 254 3.40 -66.38 46.30
N TRP A 255 3.91 -65.33 46.96
CA TRP A 255 4.35 -65.42 48.34
C TRP A 255 3.20 -65.68 49.31
N MET A 256 2.05 -65.04 49.12
CA MET A 256 0.84 -65.33 49.92
C MET A 256 0.47 -66.80 49.85
N LYS A 257 0.34 -67.36 48.64
CA LYS A 257 0.02 -68.78 48.46
C LYS A 257 1.07 -69.69 49.09
N ARG A 258 2.36 -69.38 48.92
CA ARG A 258 3.44 -70.14 49.52
C ARG A 258 3.36 -70.13 51.05
N TYR A 259 3.09 -68.97 51.65
CA TYR A 259 2.94 -68.86 53.10
C TYR A 259 1.72 -69.64 53.59
N ASP A 260 0.60 -69.59 52.89
CA ASP A 260 -0.60 -70.37 53.22
C ASP A 260 -0.29 -71.89 53.15
N ASP A 261 0.38 -72.35 52.08
CA ASP A 261 0.78 -73.76 51.92
C ASP A 261 1.77 -74.20 53.04
N GLU A 262 2.74 -73.35 53.40
CA GLU A 262 3.68 -73.61 54.49
C GLU A 262 2.98 -73.63 55.85
N LEU A 263 2.03 -72.72 56.11
CA LEU A 263 1.22 -72.70 57.33
C LEU A 263 0.36 -73.95 57.46
N ASP A 264 -0.34 -74.35 56.40
CA ASP A 264 -1.14 -75.57 56.37
C ASP A 264 -0.28 -76.82 56.62
N SER A 265 0.91 -76.88 56.01
CA SER A 265 1.87 -77.97 56.24
C SER A 265 2.32 -78.02 57.71
N ARG A 266 2.66 -76.87 58.31
CA ARG A 266 3.08 -76.82 59.72
C ARG A 266 1.95 -77.11 60.69
N GLU A 267 0.73 -76.68 60.39
CA GLU A 267 -0.44 -77.02 61.21
C GLU A 267 -0.72 -78.53 61.15
N ASN A 268 -0.59 -79.16 59.98
CA ASN A 268 -0.71 -80.61 59.83
C ASN A 268 0.38 -81.37 60.61
N ASP A 269 1.64 -80.91 60.55
CA ASP A 269 2.73 -81.47 61.36
C ASP A 269 2.43 -81.34 62.86
N LEU A 270 1.94 -80.18 63.29
CA LEU A 270 1.59 -79.90 64.68
C LEU A 270 0.45 -80.81 65.16
N ILE A 271 -0.60 -80.98 64.36
CA ILE A 271 -1.71 -81.93 64.62
C ILE A 271 -1.15 -83.35 64.74
N THR A 272 -0.27 -83.77 63.84
CA THR A 272 0.34 -85.10 63.85
C THR A 272 1.19 -85.33 65.10
N ILE A 273 2.01 -84.35 65.49
CA ILE A 273 2.84 -84.41 66.70
C ILE A 273 1.95 -84.44 67.95
N LYS A 274 0.89 -83.64 68.02
CA LYS A 274 -0.08 -83.67 69.12
C LYS A 274 -0.75 -85.04 69.25
N ALA A 275 -1.21 -85.62 68.14
CA ALA A 275 -1.81 -86.96 68.14
C ALA A 275 -0.81 -88.05 68.57
N ASN A 276 0.45 -87.94 68.13
CA ASN A 276 1.51 -88.85 68.57
C ASN A 276 1.82 -88.70 70.07
N LEU A 277 1.87 -87.46 70.57
CA LEU A 277 2.08 -87.19 71.99
C LEU A 277 0.94 -87.76 72.82
N GLU A 278 -0.30 -87.53 72.42
CA GLU A 278 -1.50 -88.08 73.08
C GLU A 278 -1.43 -89.61 73.14
N LYS A 279 -1.11 -90.26 72.03
CA LYS A 279 -0.89 -91.72 71.99
C LYS A 279 0.22 -92.18 72.93
N ILE A 280 1.37 -91.51 72.95
CA ILE A 280 2.47 -91.84 73.87
C ILE A 280 2.03 -91.67 75.31
N THR A 281 1.28 -90.61 75.64
CA THR A 281 0.76 -90.40 77.00
C THR A 281 -0.23 -91.48 77.43
N GLU A 282 -1.13 -91.90 76.54
CA GLU A 282 -2.02 -93.05 76.80
C GLU A 282 -1.23 -94.34 77.02
N ASP A 283 -0.22 -94.62 76.19
CA ASP A 283 0.59 -95.83 76.30
C ASP A 283 1.44 -95.82 77.59
N LEU A 284 1.95 -94.66 78.00
CA LEU A 284 2.60 -94.47 79.30
C LEU A 284 1.64 -94.68 80.47
N GLU A 285 0.41 -94.20 80.38
CA GLU A 285 -0.60 -94.41 81.41
C GLU A 285 -0.99 -95.89 81.52
N LYS A 286 -1.23 -96.56 80.39
CA LYS A 286 -1.49 -98.01 80.33
C LYS A 286 -0.35 -98.81 80.95
N THR A 287 0.89 -98.51 80.57
CA THR A 287 2.07 -99.21 81.12
C THR A 287 2.25 -98.91 82.60
N ARG A 288 2.08 -97.66 83.05
CA ARG A 288 2.13 -97.28 84.47
C ARG A 288 1.09 -98.04 85.29
N ASN A 289 -0.14 -98.14 84.80
CA ASN A 289 -1.21 -98.89 85.45
C ASN A 289 -0.86 -100.39 85.55
N LEU A 290 -0.38 -101.00 84.46
CA LEU A 290 0.11 -102.38 84.48
C LEU A 290 1.27 -102.60 85.45
N TYR A 291 2.21 -101.65 85.54
CA TYR A 291 3.30 -101.70 86.53
C TYR A 291 2.77 -101.59 87.96
N ALA A 292 1.82 -100.70 88.23
CA ALA A 292 1.18 -100.57 89.54
C ALA A 292 0.43 -101.87 89.93
N GLU A 293 -0.33 -102.46 89.02
CA GLU A 293 -1.01 -103.74 89.23
C GLU A 293 -0.02 -104.88 89.51
N ARG A 294 1.04 -104.99 88.71
CA ARG A 294 2.07 -106.02 88.92
C ARG A 294 2.86 -105.83 90.20
N THR A 295 3.20 -104.59 90.56
CA THR A 295 3.92 -104.32 91.82
C THR A 295 3.05 -104.61 93.04
N ALA A 296 1.76 -104.27 93.00
CA ALA A 296 0.80 -104.68 94.02
C ALA A 296 0.71 -106.22 94.12
N ALA A 297 0.58 -106.93 93.00
CA ALA A 297 0.56 -108.40 92.99
C ALA A 297 1.86 -109.03 93.52
N ILE A 298 3.03 -108.44 93.22
CA ILE A 298 4.32 -108.88 93.78
C ILE A 298 4.38 -108.61 95.29
N ALA A 299 3.92 -107.44 95.75
CA ALA A 299 3.89 -107.10 97.17
C ALA A 299 2.97 -108.06 97.94
N ASP A 300 1.78 -108.34 97.42
CA ASP A 300 0.85 -109.32 97.99
C ASP A 300 1.47 -110.73 98.02
N TRP A 301 2.18 -111.14 96.97
CA TRP A 301 2.88 -112.43 96.94
C TRP A 301 4.04 -112.49 97.93
N LEU A 302 4.82 -111.41 98.08
CA LEU A 302 5.90 -111.31 99.06
C LEU A 302 5.36 -111.34 100.49
N GLU A 303 4.24 -110.66 100.76
CA GLU A 303 3.59 -110.68 102.07
C GLU A 303 3.00 -112.06 102.39
N TYR A 304 2.33 -112.69 101.41
CA TYR A 304 1.91 -114.09 101.54
C TYR A 304 3.09 -115.01 101.86
N LYS A 305 4.22 -114.84 101.16
CA LYS A 305 5.46 -115.61 101.42
C LYS A 305 6.04 -115.32 102.81
N ARG A 306 6.01 -114.06 103.27
CA ARG A 306 6.44 -113.65 104.62
C ARG A 306 5.58 -114.32 105.69
N ILE A 307 4.26 -114.23 105.57
CA ILE A 307 3.30 -114.86 106.48
C ILE A 307 3.48 -116.38 106.50
N LYS A 308 3.64 -117.00 105.33
CA LYS A 308 3.89 -118.45 105.22
C LYS A 308 5.18 -118.85 105.94
N LYS A 309 6.27 -118.10 105.73
CA LYS A 309 7.55 -118.34 106.41
C LYS A 309 7.44 -118.14 107.92
N GLU A 310 6.76 -117.10 108.38
CA GLU A 310 6.53 -116.85 109.82
C GLU A 310 5.70 -117.97 110.47
N LYS A 311 4.73 -118.52 109.73
CA LYS A 311 3.96 -119.68 110.16
C LYS A 311 4.81 -120.95 110.25
N GLU A 312 5.62 -121.22 109.22
CA GLU A 312 6.57 -122.35 109.21
C GLU A 312 7.61 -122.23 110.35
N ASP A 313 8.14 -121.02 110.60
CA ASP A 313 9.06 -120.75 111.71
C ASP A 313 8.39 -120.95 113.08
N ARG A 314 7.12 -120.54 113.24
CA ARG A 314 6.33 -120.78 114.46
C ARG A 314 6.07 -122.25 114.68
N GLU A 315 5.65 -122.98 113.64
CA GLU A 315 5.46 -124.43 113.69
C GLU A 315 6.78 -125.15 114.04
N ALA A 316 7.90 -124.72 113.46
CA ALA A 316 9.22 -125.25 113.80
C ALA A 316 9.60 -124.97 115.28
N LEU A 317 9.27 -123.78 115.79
CA LEU A 317 9.48 -123.42 117.20
C LEU A 317 8.59 -124.26 118.13
N GLU A 318 7.32 -124.46 117.78
CA GLU A 318 6.38 -125.32 118.51
C GLU A 318 6.85 -126.78 118.54
N ILE A 319 7.31 -127.30 117.41
CA ILE A 319 7.90 -128.65 117.32
C ILE A 319 9.17 -128.74 118.18
N TRP A 320 10.04 -127.72 118.15
CA TRP A 320 11.24 -127.67 118.98
C TRP A 320 10.90 -127.62 120.48
N ALA A 321 9.94 -126.78 120.87
CA ALA A 321 9.45 -126.66 122.24
C ALA A 321 8.79 -127.97 122.71
N ALA A 322 7.93 -128.59 121.89
CA ALA A 322 7.34 -129.89 122.13
C ALA A 322 8.43 -130.96 122.30
N THR A 323 9.49 -130.93 121.48
CA THR A 323 10.63 -131.85 121.59
C THR A 323 11.40 -131.65 122.89
N LYS A 324 11.62 -130.40 123.33
CA LYS A 324 12.26 -130.08 124.62
C LYS A 324 11.40 -130.51 125.81
N ILE A 325 10.09 -130.28 125.76
CA ILE A 325 9.14 -130.76 126.77
C ILE A 325 9.13 -132.29 126.81
N GLN A 326 9.07 -132.96 125.64
CA GLN A 326 9.16 -134.42 125.55
C GLN A 326 10.49 -134.95 126.09
N ALA A 327 11.62 -134.29 125.82
CA ALA A 327 12.92 -134.67 126.35
C ALA A 327 13.01 -134.47 127.87
N TRP A 328 12.44 -133.37 128.38
CA TRP A 328 12.32 -133.11 129.82
C TRP A 328 11.46 -134.19 130.50
N TRP A 329 10.29 -134.50 129.95
CA TRP A 329 9.40 -135.56 130.47
C TRP A 329 10.06 -136.94 130.42
N ARG A 330 10.75 -137.30 129.33
CA ARG A 330 11.54 -138.55 129.25
C ARG A 330 12.66 -138.59 130.31
N GLY A 331 13.32 -137.47 130.57
CA GLY A 331 14.32 -137.34 131.62
C GLY A 331 13.75 -137.42 133.05
N VAL A 332 12.54 -136.90 133.27
CA VAL A 332 11.81 -137.00 134.55
C VAL A 332 11.32 -138.43 134.78
N MET A 333 10.78 -139.11 133.75
CA MET A 333 10.43 -140.54 133.80
C MET A 333 11.61 -141.41 134.20
N PHE A 334 12.80 -141.17 133.63
CA PHE A 334 14.00 -141.95 133.93
C PHE A 334 14.53 -141.71 135.36
N ARG A 335 14.48 -140.48 135.86
CA ARG A 335 15.01 -140.11 137.19
C ARG A 335 14.08 -140.44 138.35
N LYS A 336 12.75 -140.41 138.15
CA LYS A 336 11.75 -140.73 139.20
C LYS A 336 11.29 -142.18 139.22
N LYS A 337 11.88 -143.08 138.41
CA LYS A 337 11.66 -144.55 138.43
C LYS A 337 10.17 -144.95 138.40
N LEU A 338 9.38 -144.24 137.59
CA LEU A 338 7.97 -144.55 137.29
C LEU A 338 7.90 -145.22 135.91
N GLY A 339 7.21 -146.35 135.80
CA GLY A 339 7.18 -147.17 134.57
C GLY A 339 8.25 -148.28 134.55
N PRO A 340 8.36 -149.06 133.45
CA PRO A 340 8.78 -150.48 133.43
C PRO A 340 10.27 -150.78 133.70
N TYR A 341 10.97 -149.94 134.49
CA TYR A 341 12.42 -149.98 134.74
C TYR A 341 12.80 -150.49 136.15
N ARG A 342 12.01 -151.39 136.75
CA ARG A 342 12.37 -152.13 137.98
C ARG A 342 12.94 -153.51 137.61
N LYS A 343 14.23 -153.76 137.88
CA LYS A 343 14.98 -154.96 137.45
C LYS A 343 15.13 -156.04 138.54
N LYS A 344 14.88 -157.32 138.15
CA LYS A 344 15.63 -158.59 138.42
C LYS A 344 14.75 -159.78 137.95
N LYS A 345 15.14 -160.80 137.16
CA LYS A 345 16.38 -161.60 136.99
C LYS A 345 16.44 -162.29 135.60
N GLY A 346 17.65 -162.65 135.14
CA GLY A 346 17.95 -163.69 134.12
C GLY A 346 18.14 -163.17 132.67
N LYS A 347 19.04 -163.66 131.80
CA LYS A 347 20.17 -164.62 131.84
C LYS A 347 20.83 -164.53 130.43
N GLY A 348 22.17 -164.62 130.33
CA GLY A 348 22.94 -164.98 129.10
C GLY A 348 23.22 -163.84 128.10
N LYS A 349 24.47 -163.39 127.87
CA LYS A 349 25.64 -163.98 127.16
C LYS A 349 25.73 -163.57 125.67
N GLY A 350 26.86 -162.94 125.32
CA GLY A 350 27.49 -162.93 124.00
C GLY A 350 27.05 -161.81 123.05
N LYS A 351 27.84 -161.30 122.11
CA LYS A 351 29.27 -161.38 121.78
C LYS A 351 29.43 -160.49 120.53
N ASP A 352 30.58 -159.84 120.43
CA ASP A 352 31.30 -159.57 119.17
C ASP A 352 30.77 -158.55 118.12
N LYS A 353 31.68 -157.61 117.84
CA LYS A 353 32.25 -157.28 116.51
C LYS A 353 31.51 -156.37 115.50
N LYS A 354 32.29 -155.32 115.19
CA LYS A 354 32.83 -154.94 113.87
C LYS A 354 32.05 -153.92 113.03
N LYS A 355 32.80 -152.84 112.75
CA LYS A 355 33.07 -152.20 111.44
C LYS A 355 31.89 -151.97 110.50
N GLY A 356 31.81 -150.70 110.09
CA GLY A 356 31.84 -150.33 108.67
C GLY A 356 30.86 -149.21 108.38
N LYS A 357 31.34 -147.99 108.12
CA LYS A 357 31.90 -147.46 106.86
C LYS A 357 30.81 -147.02 105.88
N GLY A 358 30.95 -145.75 105.49
CA GLY A 358 30.57 -145.25 104.17
C GLY A 358 29.24 -144.51 104.15
N LYS A 359 29.05 -143.50 103.29
CA LYS A 359 29.93 -142.94 102.27
C LYS A 359 29.17 -141.76 101.65
N LYS A 360 29.92 -140.74 101.24
CA LYS A 360 29.61 -139.72 100.22
C LYS A 360 28.50 -138.72 100.52
#